data_AF-K6URS6-F1
#
_entry.id   AF-K6URS6-F1
#
_cell.length_a   1.000
_cell.length_b   1.000
_cell.length_c   1.000
_cell.angle_alpha   90.00
_cell.angle_beta   90.00
_cell.angle_gamma   90.00
#
_symmetry.space_group_name_H-M   'P 1'
#
loop_
_entity.id
_entity.type
_entity.pdbx_description
1 polymer ?
#
loop_
_entity_poly.entity_id
_entity_poly.type
_entity_poly.pdbx_seq_one_letter_code
_entity_poly.pdbx_strand_id
1 'polypeptide(L)'
;MTAPHYLNPKLMKNYDELTSHNPHSSDPRFLQMNQFNHCAYRYTMFCRCARELGEDNPRCKFQYYRAQIACTAEQLEDWDDHRQKGTCVMDVLPDRLTAHLRQ
;
A
#
# COMPACT_ATOMS: atom_id res chain seq x y z
N MET A 1 -41.06 1.39 7.86
CA MET A 1 -40.47 2.24 6.82
C MET A 1 -38.96 2.28 7.09
N THR A 2 -38.22 1.55 6.27
CA THR A 2 -36.81 1.20 6.43
C THR A 2 -35.89 2.39 6.18
N ALA A 3 -34.88 2.56 7.04
CA ALA A 3 -33.88 3.61 6.98
C ALA A 3 -33.14 3.66 5.63
N PRO A 4 -32.68 4.84 5.18
CA PRO A 4 -32.08 5.01 3.87
C PRO A 4 -30.74 4.27 3.79
N HIS A 5 -30.61 3.46 2.75
CA HIS A 5 -29.60 2.42 2.55
C HIS A 5 -28.26 2.97 2.02
N TYR A 6 -27.75 4.06 2.61
CA TYR A 6 -26.50 4.67 2.16
C TYR A 6 -25.33 4.23 3.05
N LEU A 7 -24.40 3.51 2.41
CA LEU A 7 -23.12 2.98 2.91
C LEU A 7 -23.22 1.64 3.66
N ASN A 8 -23.07 0.57 2.89
CA ASN A 8 -22.79 -0.76 3.40
C ASN A 8 -21.48 -0.73 4.21
N PRO A 9 -21.47 -1.11 5.51
CA PRO A 9 -20.26 -1.13 6.34
C PRO A 9 -19.15 -2.05 5.81
N LYS A 10 -19.45 -2.93 4.85
CA LYS A 10 -18.46 -3.78 4.15
C LYS A 10 -17.72 -3.03 3.05
N LEU A 11 -18.30 -1.97 2.46
CA LEU A 11 -17.66 -1.18 1.40
C LEU A 11 -16.39 -0.46 1.90
N MET A 12 -16.34 -0.15 3.21
CA MET A 12 -15.20 0.52 3.85
C MET A 12 -14.09 -0.45 4.28
N LYS A 13 -14.28 -1.77 4.18
CA LYS A 13 -13.40 -2.76 4.84
C LYS A 13 -12.16 -3.14 4.05
N ASN A 14 -12.11 -2.94 2.73
CA ASN A 14 -10.91 -3.22 1.95
C ASN A 14 -10.84 -2.41 0.65
N TYR A 15 -10.38 -1.16 0.73
CA TYR A 15 -10.17 -0.33 -0.46
C TYR A 15 -9.20 -0.95 -1.48
N ASP A 16 -8.35 -1.88 -1.05
CA ASP A 16 -7.48 -2.62 -1.97
C ASP A 16 -8.24 -3.61 -2.84
N GLU A 17 -9.34 -4.19 -2.34
CA GLU A 17 -10.21 -5.06 -3.13
C GLU A 17 -10.96 -4.24 -4.19
N LEU A 18 -11.48 -3.07 -3.81
CA LEU A 18 -12.17 -2.16 -4.72
C LEU A 18 -11.27 -1.67 -5.86
N THR A 19 -10.01 -1.35 -5.54
CA THR A 19 -9.03 -0.85 -6.51
C THR A 19 -8.23 -1.98 -7.18
N SER A 20 -8.47 -3.25 -6.83
CA SER A 20 -7.75 -4.39 -7.42
C SER A 20 -8.02 -4.54 -8.92
N HIS A 21 -9.27 -4.34 -9.33
CA HIS A 21 -9.70 -4.43 -10.73
C HIS A 21 -9.37 -3.18 -11.54
N ASN A 22 -9.15 -2.04 -10.87
CA ASN A 22 -8.77 -0.77 -11.51
C ASN A 22 -7.63 -0.12 -10.71
N PRO A 23 -6.38 -0.60 -10.85
CA PRO A 23 -5.26 -0.13 -10.06
C PRO A 23 -4.84 1.32 -10.36
N HIS A 24 -5.30 1.88 -11.49
CA HIS A 24 -5.16 3.29 -11.85
C HIS A 24 -6.19 4.21 -11.18
N SER A 25 -7.22 3.64 -10.55
CA SER A 25 -8.21 4.43 -9.83
C SER A 25 -7.59 5.11 -8.61
N SER A 26 -7.89 6.38 -8.42
CA SER A 26 -7.52 7.12 -7.22
C SER A 26 -8.11 6.44 -5.98
N ASP A 27 -7.27 6.23 -4.96
CA ASP A 27 -7.71 5.72 -3.67
C ASP A 27 -8.39 6.86 -2.89
N PRO A 28 -9.67 6.71 -2.49
CA PRO A 28 -10.43 7.79 -1.86
C PRO A 28 -9.89 8.20 -0.48
N ARG A 29 -8.96 7.43 0.09
CA ARG A 29 -8.23 7.83 1.31
C ARG A 29 -7.18 8.93 1.03
N PHE A 30 -6.77 9.09 -0.23
CA PHE A 30 -5.71 10.00 -0.65
C PHE A 30 -6.20 10.94 -1.77
N LEU A 31 -7.18 11.79 -1.45
CA LEU A 31 -7.76 12.78 -2.39
C LEU A 31 -6.98 14.10 -2.44
N GLN A 32 -5.86 14.19 -1.74
CA GLN A 32 -5.06 15.40 -1.64
C GLN A 32 -4.17 15.54 -2.88
N MET A 33 -3.95 16.76 -3.34
CA MET A 33 -3.02 17.02 -4.46
C MET A 33 -1.61 16.45 -4.22
N ASN A 34 -1.19 16.43 -2.95
CA ASN A 34 0.06 15.79 -2.57
C ASN A 34 -0.12 14.27 -2.46
N GLN A 35 0.37 13.56 -3.47
CA GLN A 35 0.30 12.10 -3.56
C GLN A 35 1.41 11.36 -2.78
N PHE A 36 2.31 12.06 -2.09
CA PHE A 36 3.43 11.43 -1.37
C PHE A 36 2.98 10.35 -0.38
N ASN A 37 1.91 10.61 0.38
CA ASN A 37 1.38 9.64 1.34
C ASN A 37 0.77 8.41 0.65
N HIS A 38 0.17 8.57 -0.53
CA HIS A 38 -0.35 7.44 -1.31
C HIS A 38 0.79 6.57 -1.81
N CYS A 39 1.83 7.19 -2.36
CA CYS A 39 3.04 6.52 -2.80
C CYS A 39 3.72 5.74 -1.65
N ALA A 40 3.96 6.39 -0.51
CA ALA A 40 4.58 5.78 0.66
C ALA A 40 3.78 4.60 1.19
N TYR A 41 2.45 4.74 1.23
CA TYR A 41 1.55 3.66 1.64
C TYR A 41 1.67 2.45 0.70
N ARG A 42 1.64 2.66 -0.63
CA ARG A 42 1.74 1.57 -1.61
C ARG A 42 3.08 0.86 -1.56
N TYR A 43 4.17 1.61 -1.45
CA TYR A 43 5.50 1.03 -1.33
C TYR A 43 5.68 0.24 -0.01
N THR A 44 5.16 0.74 1.10
CA THR A 44 5.15 0.00 2.38
C THR A 44 4.39 -1.34 2.27
N MET A 45 3.27 -1.37 1.53
CA MET A 45 2.54 -2.61 1.28
C MET A 45 3.35 -3.61 0.44
N PHE A 46 4.14 -3.12 -0.51
CA PHE A 46 5.11 -3.95 -1.24
C PHE A 46 6.19 -4.49 -0.31
N CYS A 47 6.90 -3.64 0.45
CA CYS A 47 7.97 -4.06 1.36
C CYS A 47 7.49 -5.13 2.35
N ARG A 48 6.30 -4.92 2.95
CA ARG A 48 5.68 -5.90 3.83
C ARG A 48 5.42 -7.23 3.13
N CYS A 49 4.85 -7.19 1.93
CA CYS A 49 4.59 -8.39 1.14
C CYS A 49 5.88 -9.13 0.82
N ALA A 50 6.89 -8.40 0.32
CA ALA A 50 8.20 -8.93 -0.01
C ALA A 50 8.87 -9.60 1.18
N ARG A 51 8.72 -9.04 2.38
CA ARG A 51 9.32 -9.61 3.61
C ARG A 51 8.57 -10.82 4.16
N GLU A 52 7.24 -10.89 3.97
CA GLU A 52 6.42 -12.02 4.43
C GLU A 52 6.42 -13.19 3.43
N LEU A 53 6.42 -12.92 2.12
CA LEU A 53 6.19 -13.93 1.07
C LEU A 53 7.33 -14.05 0.05
N GLY A 54 8.32 -13.15 0.07
CA GLY A 54 9.35 -13.02 -0.95
C GLY A 54 8.94 -12.08 -2.09
N GLU A 55 9.92 -11.35 -2.63
CA GLU A 55 9.71 -10.41 -3.75
C GLU A 55 9.21 -11.08 -5.02
N ASP A 56 9.63 -12.33 -5.25
CA ASP A 56 9.27 -13.06 -6.46
C ASP A 56 7.81 -13.50 -6.52
N ASN A 57 7.10 -13.44 -5.39
CA ASN A 57 5.70 -13.82 -5.31
C ASN A 57 4.85 -12.93 -6.24
N PRO A 58 3.99 -13.50 -7.11
CA PRO A 58 3.12 -12.73 -8.00
C PRO A 58 2.28 -11.66 -7.27
N ARG A 59 1.86 -11.95 -6.03
CA ARG A 59 1.13 -10.98 -5.20
C ARG A 59 1.98 -9.75 -4.87
N CYS A 60 3.26 -9.93 -4.57
CA CYS A 60 4.15 -8.83 -4.20
C CYS A 60 4.58 -8.04 -5.43
N LYS A 61 4.78 -8.69 -6.57
CA LYS A 61 4.94 -8.04 -7.89
C LYS A 61 3.75 -7.14 -8.22
N PHE A 62 2.52 -7.58 -7.92
CA PHE A 62 1.34 -6.75 -8.09
C PHE A 62 1.30 -5.55 -7.13
N GLN A 63 1.74 -5.70 -5.87
CA GLN A 63 1.84 -4.55 -4.96
C GLN A 63 2.90 -3.55 -5.42
N TYR A 64 4.03 -4.01 -5.93
CA TYR A 64 5.05 -3.14 -6.52
C TYR A 64 4.51 -2.38 -7.73
N TYR A 65 3.76 -3.06 -8.62
CA TYR A 65 3.08 -2.41 -9.73
C TYR A 65 2.12 -1.30 -9.27
N ARG A 66 1.36 -1.51 -8.18
CA ARG A 66 0.51 -0.45 -7.61
C ARG A 66 1.31 0.72 -7.03
N ALA A 67 2.52 0.47 -6.52
CA ALA A 67 3.44 1.54 -6.11
C ALA A 67 3.95 2.32 -7.33
N GLN A 68 4.28 1.66 -8.45
CA GLN A 68 4.66 2.31 -9.71
C GLN A 68 3.60 3.24 -10.28
N ILE A 69 2.32 2.93 -10.07
CA ILE A 69 1.22 3.81 -10.47
C ILE A 69 1.11 5.05 -9.56
N ALA A 70 1.42 4.89 -8.26
CA ALA A 70 1.21 5.93 -7.26
C ALA A 70 2.42 6.86 -7.05
N CYS A 71 3.62 6.39 -7.39
CA CYS A 71 4.89 7.07 -7.15
C CYS A 71 5.49 7.64 -8.44
N THR A 72 6.37 8.63 -8.32
CA THR A 72 7.28 8.98 -9.42
C THR A 72 8.41 7.95 -9.53
N ALA A 73 9.04 7.85 -10.70
CA ALA A 73 10.16 6.93 -10.92
C ALA A 73 11.34 7.21 -9.97
N GLU A 74 11.70 8.49 -9.79
CA GLU A 74 12.76 8.94 -8.87
C GLU A 74 12.49 8.49 -7.42
N GLN A 75 11.26 8.63 -6.93
CA GLN A 75 10.90 8.21 -5.57
C GLN A 75 11.07 6.70 -5.38
N LEU A 76 10.72 5.91 -6.39
CA LEU A 76 10.87 4.46 -6.33
C LEU A 76 12.33 4.05 -6.38
N GLU A 77 13.12 4.63 -7.29
CA GLU A 77 14.55 4.37 -7.39
C GLU A 77 15.25 4.68 -6.07
N ASP A 78 15.00 5.84 -5.47
CA ASP A 78 15.55 6.22 -4.17
C ASP A 78 15.17 5.22 -3.07
N TRP A 79 13.91 4.82 -3.01
CA TRP A 79 13.43 3.91 -1.97
C TRP A 79 13.90 2.46 -2.16
N ASP A 80 14.06 2.01 -3.40
CA ASP A 80 14.65 0.72 -3.74
C ASP A 80 16.13 0.70 -3.36
N ASP A 81 16.86 1.80 -3.64
CA ASP A 81 18.24 2.00 -3.22
C ASP A 81 18.39 1.93 -1.69
N HIS A 82 17.54 2.64 -0.96
CA HIS A 82 17.53 2.62 0.50
C HIS A 82 17.20 1.23 1.03
N ARG A 83 16.34 0.47 0.34
CA ARG A 83 15.94 -0.87 0.72
C ARG A 83 17.07 -1.87 0.49
N GLN A 84 17.78 -1.80 -0.63
CA GLN A 84 18.99 -2.59 -0.89
C GLN A 84 20.09 -2.30 0.13
N LYS A 85 20.22 -1.04 0.57
CA LYS A 85 21.17 -0.62 1.63
C LYS A 85 20.70 -1.01 3.05
N GLY A 86 19.48 -1.51 3.22
CA GLY A 86 18.91 -1.86 4.53
C GLY A 86 18.56 -0.64 5.41
N THR A 87 18.42 0.55 4.82
CA THR A 87 18.14 1.82 5.51
C THR A 87 16.71 2.30 5.32
N CYS A 88 15.89 1.59 4.54
CA CYS A 88 14.52 1.96 4.25
C CYS A 88 13.59 1.74 5.45
N VAL A 89 13.05 2.82 6.01
CA VAL A 89 12.11 2.77 7.16
C VAL A 89 10.84 2.00 6.83
N MET A 90 10.38 2.04 5.57
CA MET A 90 9.18 1.33 5.11
C MET A 90 9.37 -0.19 5.04
N ASP A 91 10.62 -0.67 5.03
CA ASP A 91 10.96 -2.09 5.02
C ASP A 91 11.13 -2.67 6.44
N VAL A 92 11.02 -1.83 7.48
CA VAL A 92 11.09 -2.24 8.88
C VAL A 92 9.70 -2.64 9.37
N LEU A 93 9.47 -3.94 9.58
CA LEU A 93 8.29 -4.39 10.31
C LEU A 93 8.41 -4.07 11.80
N PRO A 94 7.31 -3.65 12.45
CA PRO A 94 7.31 -3.45 13.89
C PRO A 94 7.59 -4.78 14.60
N ASP A 95 8.31 -4.69 15.72
CA ASP A 95 8.67 -5.81 16.58
C ASP A 95 7.46 -6.68 16.93
N ARG A 96 7.71 -7.95 17.26
CA ARG A 96 6.64 -8.90 17.64
C ARG A 96 5.75 -8.36 18.77
N LEU A 97 6.33 -7.57 19.68
CA LEU A 97 5.61 -6.92 20.78
C LEU A 97 4.62 -5.85 20.29
N THR A 98 4.92 -5.16 19.19
CA THR A 98 4.08 -4.12 18.59
C THR A 98 3.33 -4.61 17.35
N ALA A 99 3.45 -5.90 17.00
CA ALA A 99 2.76 -6.50 15.85
C ALA A 99 1.23 -6.41 15.93
N HIS A 100 0.67 -6.41 17.15
CA HIS A 100 -0.77 -6.26 17.40
C HIS A 100 -1.29 -4.83 17.13
N LEU A 101 -0.40 -3.84 17.01
CA LEU A 101 -0.75 -2.45 16.71
C LEU A 101 -0.89 -2.18 15.21
N ARG A 102 -0.73 -3.21 14.37
CA ARG A 102 -0.97 -3.13 12.92
C ARG A 102 -2.47 -3.04 12.68
N GLN A 103 -2.99 -1.83 12.53
CA GLN A 103 -4.35 -1.54 12.07
C GLN A 103 -4.51 -1.88 10.59
#